data_AF-A0A951FFR3-F1
#
_entry.id   AF-A0A951FFR3-F1
#
_cell.length_a   1.000
_cell.length_b   1.000
_cell.length_c   1.000
_cell.angle_alpha   90.00
_cell.angle_beta   90.00
_cell.angle_gamma   90.00
#
_symmetry.space_group_name_H-M   'P 1'
#
loop_
_entity.id
_entity.type
_entity.pdbx_description
1 polymer ?
#
loop_
_entity_poly.entity_id
_entity_poly.type
_entity_poly.pdbx_seq_one_letter_code
_entity_poly.pdbx_strand_id
1 'polypeptide(L)'
;MADQTRLELFIDVLDKKQQRAMAQAGLKPSELIEAIIQEFREIDYLSSTPADYRLIKATDRAPLDDDRPLGRQLTNQAALILAPIAPPLPAGARPPSKDVYLREEATDTVYKLHWLPAIIGRPDGTQGQNDLIAVNLSQHEQGLRVSRRHAQISEENGQLFIQSLSPNTTTITDRQGASKTLDGNKQPLHPGDTIVLDASQISLKLIVREQEGGG
;
A
#
# COMPACT_ATOMS: atom_id res chain seq x y z
N MET A 1 -17.37 34.15 17.75
CA MET A 1 -17.78 32.75 17.51
C MET A 1 -17.69 32.54 16.01
N ALA A 2 -16.66 31.87 15.51
CA ALA A 2 -16.53 31.61 14.08
C ALA A 2 -17.58 30.56 13.71
N ASP A 3 -18.46 30.93 12.79
CA ASP A 3 -19.45 30.04 12.20
C ASP A 3 -18.68 28.87 11.54
N GLN A 4 -18.76 27.68 12.14
CA GLN A 4 -18.08 26.49 11.64
C GLN A 4 -18.85 25.98 10.42
N THR A 5 -18.68 26.64 9.28
CA THR A 5 -19.24 26.18 8.02
C THR A 5 -18.76 24.74 7.77
N ARG A 6 -19.70 23.80 7.67
CA ARG A 6 -19.42 22.42 7.31
C ARG A 6 -19.71 22.21 5.83
N LEU A 7 -18.92 21.35 5.20
CA LEU A 7 -19.12 20.87 3.84
C LEU A 7 -19.66 19.45 3.91
N GLU A 8 -20.74 19.19 3.21
CA GLU A 8 -21.13 17.85 2.80
C GLU A 8 -20.22 17.43 1.63
N LEU A 9 -19.56 16.28 1.75
CA LEU A 9 -18.66 15.73 0.74
C LEU A 9 -19.06 14.28 0.44
N PHE A 10 -18.77 13.83 -0.78
CA PHE A 10 -18.90 12.42 -1.18
C PHE A 10 -17.54 11.89 -1.57
N ILE A 11 -17.06 10.86 -0.90
CA ILE A 11 -15.67 10.40 -1.02
C ILE A 11 -15.66 8.94 -1.47
N ASP A 12 -15.00 8.66 -2.57
CA ASP A 12 -14.67 7.31 -2.96
C ASP A 12 -13.41 6.88 -2.19
N VAL A 13 -13.59 5.95 -1.25
CA VAL A 13 -12.53 5.35 -0.45
C VAL A 13 -12.26 3.96 -1.01
N LEU A 14 -11.33 3.89 -1.96
CA LEU A 14 -10.96 2.65 -2.64
C LEU A 14 -12.17 1.98 -3.32
N ASP A 15 -12.67 0.85 -2.82
CA ASP A 15 -13.89 0.16 -3.29
C ASP A 15 -15.19 0.72 -2.70
N LYS A 16 -15.14 1.41 -1.56
CA LYS A 16 -16.30 2.06 -0.96
C LYS A 16 -16.58 3.39 -1.65
N LYS A 17 -17.48 3.38 -2.62
CA LYS A 17 -17.86 4.57 -3.40
C LYS A 17 -18.85 5.45 -2.65
N GLN A 18 -18.84 6.75 -2.96
CA GLN A 18 -19.84 7.72 -2.51
C GLN A 18 -20.06 7.78 -0.99
N GLN A 19 -18.99 7.63 -0.20
CA GLN A 19 -19.07 7.73 1.24
C GLN A 19 -19.35 9.18 1.64
N ARG A 20 -20.47 9.40 2.31
CA ARG A 20 -20.90 10.74 2.73
C ARG A 20 -20.10 11.19 3.96
N ALA A 21 -19.52 12.38 3.90
CA ALA A 21 -18.78 12.99 5.00
C ALA A 21 -19.25 14.42 5.27
N MET A 22 -19.27 14.82 6.54
CA MET A 22 -19.51 16.21 6.97
C MET A 22 -18.21 16.81 7.51
N ALA A 23 -17.41 17.39 6.63
CA ALA A 23 -16.11 17.96 6.96
C ALA A 23 -16.20 19.43 7.39
N GLN A 24 -15.32 19.86 8.28
CA GLN A 24 -15.19 21.29 8.57
C GLN A 24 -14.54 22.00 7.37
N ALA A 25 -15.06 23.16 6.96
CA ALA A 25 -14.49 23.92 5.84
C ALA A 25 -13.04 24.39 6.09
N GLY A 26 -12.64 24.54 7.35
CA GLY A 26 -11.29 24.95 7.75
C GLY A 26 -10.25 23.84 7.74
N LEU A 27 -10.68 22.58 7.60
CA LEU A 27 -9.82 21.41 7.66
C LEU A 27 -8.93 21.32 6.41
N LYS A 28 -7.71 20.80 6.54
CA LYS A 28 -6.76 20.55 5.45
C LYS A 28 -6.94 19.16 4.84
N PRO A 29 -6.58 18.93 3.57
CA PRO A 29 -6.66 17.61 2.96
C PRO A 29 -5.98 16.49 3.77
N SER A 30 -4.80 16.72 4.34
CA SER A 30 -4.09 15.73 5.17
C SER A 30 -4.90 15.28 6.40
N GLU A 31 -5.54 16.22 7.09
CA GLU A 31 -6.40 15.94 8.24
C GLU A 31 -7.66 15.13 7.83
N LEU A 32 -8.15 15.32 6.59
CA LEU A 32 -9.31 14.56 6.09
C LEU A 32 -8.88 13.14 5.74
N ILE A 33 -7.68 12.98 5.16
CA ILE A 33 -7.09 11.67 4.88
C ILE A 33 -6.90 10.89 6.18
N GLU A 34 -6.35 11.51 7.23
CA GLU A 34 -6.22 10.90 8.56
C GLU A 34 -7.58 10.41 9.11
N ALA A 35 -8.62 11.25 9.03
CA ALA A 35 -9.96 10.89 9.45
C ALA A 35 -10.55 9.73 8.62
N ILE A 36 -10.35 9.73 7.31
CA ILE A 36 -10.77 8.64 6.42
C ILE A 36 -10.07 7.33 6.81
N ILE A 37 -8.75 7.35 6.98
CA ILE A 37 -7.97 6.16 7.35
C ILE A 37 -8.46 5.58 8.68
N GLN A 38 -8.72 6.44 9.67
CA GLN A 38 -9.21 6.01 10.97
C GLN A 38 -10.60 5.37 10.91
N GLU A 39 -11.49 5.91 10.08
CA GLU A 39 -12.87 5.42 9.90
C GLU A 39 -12.89 4.08 9.16
N PHE A 40 -12.09 3.94 8.10
CA PHE A 40 -12.12 2.79 7.18
C PHE A 40 -11.00 1.77 7.42
N ARG A 41 -10.50 1.69 8.65
CA ARG A 41 -9.41 0.78 9.06
C ARG A 41 -9.70 -0.71 8.83
N GLU A 42 -10.96 -1.08 8.62
CA GLU A 42 -11.36 -2.46 8.30
C GLU A 42 -11.04 -2.87 6.85
N ILE A 43 -10.62 -1.95 5.98
CA ILE A 43 -10.23 -2.27 4.61
C ILE A 43 -8.82 -2.86 4.60
N ASP A 44 -8.70 -4.13 4.21
CA ASP A 44 -7.46 -4.92 4.30
C ASP A 44 -6.24 -4.37 3.55
N TYR A 45 -6.44 -3.47 2.60
CA TYR A 45 -5.41 -2.92 1.72
C TYR A 45 -5.35 -1.39 1.79
N LEU A 46 -5.93 -0.79 2.84
CA LEU A 46 -5.76 0.62 3.19
C LEU A 46 -4.55 0.75 4.14
N SER A 47 -3.52 1.46 3.71
CA SER A 47 -2.37 1.82 4.55
C SER A 47 -2.81 2.76 5.66
N SER A 48 -2.25 2.56 6.84
CA SER A 48 -2.43 3.44 8.00
C SER A 48 -1.60 4.73 7.91
N THR A 49 -0.79 4.91 6.86
CA THR A 49 0.06 6.09 6.67
C THR A 49 -0.62 7.12 5.76
N PRO A 50 -1.02 8.30 6.28
CA PRO A 50 -1.69 9.33 5.48
C PRO A 50 -0.89 9.82 4.28
N ALA A 51 0.44 9.87 4.41
CA ALA A 51 1.35 10.32 3.36
C ALA A 51 1.39 9.38 2.13
N ASP A 52 0.78 8.19 2.21
CA ASP A 52 0.63 7.28 1.07
C ASP A 52 -0.55 7.67 0.18
N TYR A 53 -1.35 8.67 0.57
CA TYR A 53 -2.58 9.05 -0.12
C TYR A 53 -2.65 10.54 -0.44
N ARG A 54 -3.48 10.84 -1.42
CA ARG A 54 -3.92 12.20 -1.75
C ARG A 54 -5.42 12.21 -2.02
N LEU A 55 -6.05 13.37 -1.82
CA LEU A 55 -7.41 13.61 -2.28
C LEU A 55 -7.38 14.24 -3.67
N ILE A 56 -8.12 13.66 -4.60
CA ILE A 56 -8.35 14.23 -5.93
C ILE A 56 -9.84 14.49 -6.14
N LYS A 57 -10.16 15.50 -6.93
CA LYS A 57 -11.55 15.77 -7.32
C LYS A 57 -12.02 14.71 -8.31
N ALA A 58 -13.21 14.16 -8.09
CA ALA A 58 -13.75 13.14 -8.99
C ALA A 58 -14.04 13.69 -10.41
N THR A 59 -14.33 14.99 -10.51
CA THR A 59 -14.75 15.66 -11.75
C THR A 59 -13.64 15.80 -12.79
N ASP A 60 -12.45 16.19 -12.37
CA ASP A 60 -11.33 16.54 -13.25
C ASP A 60 -10.02 15.81 -12.88
N ARG A 61 -10.07 14.96 -11.84
CA ARG A 61 -8.92 14.23 -11.29
C ARG A 61 -7.79 15.14 -10.78
N ALA A 62 -8.03 16.45 -10.64
CA ALA A 62 -7.05 17.37 -10.09
C ALA A 62 -6.85 17.10 -8.59
N PRO A 63 -5.60 17.04 -8.10
CA PRO A 63 -5.33 16.93 -6.67
C PRO A 63 -5.76 18.20 -5.93
N LEU A 64 -6.11 18.05 -4.66
CA LEU A 64 -6.25 19.19 -3.76
C LEU A 64 -4.86 19.71 -3.38
N ASP A 65 -4.81 20.99 -3.02
CA ASP A 65 -3.64 21.65 -2.44
C ASP A 65 -3.62 21.40 -0.93
N ASP A 66 -2.63 20.65 -0.44
CA ASP A 66 -2.54 20.21 0.95
C ASP A 66 -2.36 21.37 1.95
N ASP A 67 -1.90 22.52 1.49
CA ASP A 67 -1.68 23.70 2.34
C ASP A 67 -2.92 24.60 2.45
N ARG A 68 -3.97 24.32 1.67
CA ARG A 68 -5.20 25.13 1.64
C ARG A 68 -6.38 24.42 2.32
N PRO A 69 -7.18 25.13 3.13
CA PRO A 69 -8.40 24.56 3.71
C PRO A 69 -9.41 24.09 2.65
N LEU A 70 -10.16 23.03 2.94
CA LEU A 70 -11.14 22.42 2.04
C LEU A 70 -12.16 23.44 1.50
N GLY A 71 -12.70 24.31 2.35
CA GLY A 71 -13.68 25.34 1.97
C GLY A 71 -13.16 26.43 1.04
N ARG A 72 -11.84 26.49 0.81
CA ARG A 72 -11.23 27.38 -0.18
C ARG A 72 -10.99 26.70 -1.53
N GLN A 73 -11.28 25.41 -1.65
CA GLN A 73 -10.97 24.58 -2.82
C GLN A 73 -12.17 23.80 -3.35
N LEU A 74 -13.15 23.55 -2.48
CA LEU A 74 -14.31 22.71 -2.71
C LEU A 74 -15.60 23.49 -2.46
N THR A 75 -16.64 23.08 -3.17
CA THR A 75 -18.02 23.48 -2.90
C THR A 75 -18.71 22.44 -2.02
N ASN A 76 -19.87 22.79 -1.48
CA ASN A 76 -20.75 21.79 -0.88
C ASN A 76 -21.09 20.69 -1.90
N GLN A 77 -21.24 19.45 -1.43
CA GLN A 77 -21.50 18.25 -2.22
C GLN A 77 -20.40 17.88 -3.23
N ALA A 78 -19.17 18.38 -3.04
CA ALA A 78 -18.05 18.00 -3.88
C ALA A 78 -17.76 16.49 -3.76
N ALA A 79 -17.46 15.87 -4.90
CA ALA A 79 -17.04 14.48 -4.98
C ALA A 79 -15.51 14.36 -5.01
N LEU A 80 -14.96 13.54 -4.14
CA LEU A 80 -13.52 13.30 -3.97
C LEU A 80 -13.21 11.82 -4.12
N ILE A 81 -11.94 11.52 -4.43
CA ILE A 81 -11.40 10.17 -4.46
C ILE A 81 -10.14 10.16 -3.61
N LEU A 82 -10.06 9.22 -2.67
CA LEU A 82 -8.82 8.90 -1.97
C LEU A 82 -7.96 8.05 -2.92
N ALA A 83 -6.86 8.63 -3.42
CA ALA A 83 -5.98 7.98 -4.38
C ALA A 83 -4.60 7.71 -3.76
N PRO A 84 -4.02 6.51 -3.93
CA PRO A 84 -2.66 6.23 -3.50
C PRO A 84 -1.65 7.07 -4.28
N ILE A 85 -0.61 7.55 -3.61
CA ILE A 85 0.51 8.24 -4.22
C ILE A 85 1.47 7.18 -4.79
N ALA A 86 1.62 7.17 -6.12
CA ALA A 86 2.62 6.31 -6.75
C ALA A 86 3.99 7.01 -6.72
N PRO A 87 5.02 6.39 -6.11
CA PRO A 87 6.40 6.84 -6.24
C PRO A 87 6.91 6.63 -7.69
N PRO A 88 8.02 7.29 -8.09
CA PRO A 88 8.62 7.08 -9.40
C PRO A 88 9.06 5.63 -9.57
N LEU A 89 8.86 5.08 -10.76
CA LEU A 89 9.28 3.71 -11.08
C LEU A 89 10.82 3.60 -11.07
N PRO A 90 11.39 2.62 -10.35
CA PRO A 90 12.81 2.30 -10.42
C PRO A 90 13.25 1.87 -11.82
N ALA A 91 14.54 2.00 -12.11
CA ALA A 91 15.09 1.60 -13.40
C ALA A 91 14.90 0.10 -13.65
N GLY A 92 14.32 -0.27 -14.80
CA GLY A 92 14.06 -1.66 -15.18
C GLY A 92 12.85 -2.30 -14.46
N ALA A 93 12.17 -1.56 -13.58
CA ALA A 93 10.94 -2.00 -12.97
C ALA A 93 9.73 -1.65 -13.83
N ARG A 94 8.63 -2.37 -13.63
CA ARG A 94 7.34 -2.15 -14.28
C ARG A 94 6.21 -2.16 -13.25
N PRO A 95 5.10 -1.45 -13.46
CA PRO A 95 3.93 -1.63 -12.61
C PRO A 95 3.44 -3.08 -12.69
N PRO A 96 2.91 -3.67 -11.60
CA PRO A 96 2.25 -4.96 -11.68
C PRO A 96 0.98 -4.88 -12.54
N SER A 97 0.58 -6.01 -13.14
CA SER A 97 -0.64 -6.06 -13.99
C SER A 97 -1.95 -5.89 -13.21
N LYS A 98 -1.91 -6.13 -11.89
CA LYS A 98 -3.01 -5.97 -10.94
C LYS A 98 -2.54 -5.15 -9.74
N ASP A 99 -3.48 -4.65 -8.95
CA ASP A 99 -3.14 -3.95 -7.72
C ASP A 99 -2.68 -4.97 -6.66
N VAL A 100 -1.41 -4.92 -6.25
CA VAL A 100 -0.80 -5.89 -5.32
C VAL A 100 -0.39 -5.22 -4.02
N TYR A 101 -0.72 -5.85 -2.90
CA TYR A 101 -0.39 -5.38 -1.56
C TYR A 101 0.17 -6.52 -0.70
N LEU A 102 1.01 -6.16 0.26
CA LEU A 102 1.43 -7.02 1.36
C LEU A 102 0.96 -6.40 2.66
N ARG A 103 0.25 -7.16 3.50
CA ARG A 103 -0.16 -6.73 4.84
C ARG A 103 0.67 -7.47 5.88
N GLU A 104 1.36 -6.73 6.72
CA GLU A 104 2.08 -7.29 7.87
C GLU A 104 1.08 -7.58 9.00
N GLU A 105 1.05 -8.84 9.44
CA GLU A 105 -0.05 -9.34 10.28
C GLU A 105 0.00 -8.84 11.74
N ALA A 106 1.17 -8.49 12.28
CA ALA A 106 1.29 -8.08 13.69
C ALA A 106 0.94 -6.59 13.92
N THR A 107 1.34 -5.73 12.99
CA THR A 107 1.22 -4.26 13.07
C THR A 107 0.13 -3.70 12.18
N ASP A 108 -0.46 -4.53 11.32
CA ASP A 108 -1.44 -4.13 10.33
C ASP A 108 -0.90 -3.21 9.23
N THR A 109 0.42 -3.10 9.11
CA THR A 109 1.05 -2.24 8.11
C THR A 109 0.82 -2.80 6.70
N VAL A 110 0.27 -1.97 5.81
CA VAL A 110 0.03 -2.34 4.41
C VAL A 110 1.07 -1.70 3.51
N TYR A 111 1.71 -2.52 2.67
CA TYR A 111 2.64 -2.10 1.64
C TYR A 111 2.01 -2.29 0.26
N LYS A 112 1.77 -1.21 -0.49
CA LYS A 112 1.38 -1.31 -1.90
C LYS A 112 2.63 -1.60 -2.75
N LEU A 113 2.59 -2.65 -3.56
CA LEU A 113 3.65 -2.93 -4.52
C LEU A 113 3.41 -2.11 -5.78
N HIS A 114 4.04 -0.94 -5.85
CA HIS A 114 3.91 -0.04 -7.00
C HIS A 114 4.67 -0.51 -8.25
N TRP A 115 5.63 -1.42 -8.08
CA TRP A 115 6.45 -1.94 -9.17
C TRP A 115 6.85 -3.39 -8.93
N LEU A 116 7.30 -4.04 -10.00
CA LEU A 116 7.91 -5.36 -10.02
C LEU A 116 9.18 -5.33 -10.90
N PRO A 117 10.23 -6.12 -10.56
CA PRO A 117 10.33 -6.95 -9.35
C PRO A 117 10.34 -6.11 -8.07
N ALA A 118 9.59 -6.54 -7.06
CA ALA A 118 9.48 -5.91 -5.77
C ALA A 118 10.36 -6.64 -4.77
N ILE A 119 11.31 -5.94 -4.15
CA ILE A 119 12.16 -6.55 -3.13
C ILE A 119 11.60 -6.28 -1.73
N ILE A 120 11.55 -7.35 -0.93
CA ILE A 120 11.29 -7.32 0.50
C ILE A 120 12.64 -7.36 1.22
N GLY A 121 12.90 -6.39 2.08
CA GLY A 121 14.16 -6.35 2.80
C GLY A 121 14.42 -5.03 3.51
N ARG A 122 15.69 -4.64 3.52
CA ARG A 122 16.17 -3.42 4.17
C ARG A 122 17.13 -2.66 3.26
N PRO A 123 17.03 -1.33 3.17
CA PRO A 123 18.00 -0.54 2.44
C PRO A 123 19.40 -0.71 3.02
N ASP A 124 20.39 -0.58 2.15
CA ASP A 124 21.80 -0.60 2.48
C ASP A 124 22.46 0.61 1.82
N GLY A 125 23.05 1.51 2.60
CA GLY A 125 23.70 2.71 2.06
C GLY A 125 24.86 2.43 1.09
N THR A 126 25.33 1.19 0.99
CA THR A 126 26.49 0.79 0.17
C THR A 126 26.16 -0.05 -1.07
N GLN A 127 24.96 -0.63 -1.15
CA GLN A 127 24.55 -1.47 -2.28
C GLN A 127 23.73 -0.68 -3.31
N GLY A 128 23.90 -1.04 -4.58
CA GLY A 128 23.00 -0.59 -5.65
C GLY A 128 21.58 -1.15 -5.48
N GLN A 129 20.63 -0.60 -6.24
CA GLN A 129 19.25 -1.11 -6.34
C GLN A 129 18.37 -0.95 -5.08
N ASN A 130 18.65 0.01 -4.19
CA ASN A 130 17.75 0.30 -3.06
C ASN A 130 16.38 0.80 -3.51
N ASP A 131 16.32 1.40 -4.69
CA ASP A 131 15.12 1.80 -5.40
C ASP A 131 14.18 0.62 -5.69
N LEU A 132 14.67 -0.62 -5.79
CA LEU A 132 13.81 -1.80 -5.98
C LEU A 132 13.15 -2.33 -4.68
N ILE A 133 13.52 -1.81 -3.51
CA ILE A 133 12.90 -2.23 -2.23
C ILE A 133 11.50 -1.61 -2.14
N ALA A 134 10.49 -2.43 -2.42
CA ALA A 134 9.10 -2.05 -2.31
C ALA A 134 8.56 -2.25 -0.88
N VAL A 135 9.13 -3.18 -0.12
CA VAL A 135 8.79 -3.41 1.29
C VAL A 135 10.03 -3.19 2.14
N ASN A 136 10.11 -1.99 2.72
CA ASN A 136 11.20 -1.58 3.59
C ASN A 136 10.89 -1.93 5.06
N LEU A 137 11.56 -2.96 5.57
CA LEU A 137 11.42 -3.42 6.94
C LEU A 137 12.46 -2.81 7.88
N SER A 138 13.12 -1.69 7.53
CA SER A 138 14.12 -1.06 8.39
C SER A 138 13.54 -0.46 9.67
N GLN A 139 12.29 0.00 9.61
CA GLN A 139 11.57 0.59 10.74
C GLN A 139 10.81 -0.46 11.58
N HIS A 140 10.77 -1.71 11.13
CA HIS A 140 10.13 -2.79 11.87
C HIS A 140 10.98 -3.18 13.09
N GLU A 141 10.36 -3.48 14.23
CA GLU A 141 11.06 -3.83 15.48
C GLU A 141 12.00 -5.03 15.28
N GLN A 142 11.52 -6.08 14.61
CA GLN A 142 12.30 -7.25 14.23
C GLN A 142 13.08 -7.09 12.91
N GLY A 143 13.07 -5.90 12.33
CA GLY A 143 13.64 -5.59 11.02
C GLY A 143 15.13 -5.90 10.93
N LEU A 144 15.91 -5.73 12.00
CA LEU A 144 17.35 -6.01 12.01
C LEU A 144 17.70 -7.47 11.65
N ARG A 145 16.76 -8.41 11.82
CA ARG A 145 16.92 -9.82 11.47
C ARG A 145 16.57 -10.12 10.00
N VAL A 146 16.06 -9.13 9.29
CA VAL A 146 15.74 -9.22 7.85
C VAL A 146 16.98 -8.88 7.04
N SER A 147 17.33 -9.75 6.09
CA SER A 147 18.36 -9.49 5.09
C SER A 147 18.06 -8.21 4.29
N ARG A 148 19.11 -7.51 3.85
CA ARG A 148 18.99 -6.30 2.99
C ARG A 148 18.18 -6.58 1.72
N ARG A 149 18.35 -7.78 1.16
CA ARG A 149 17.55 -8.34 0.05
C ARG A 149 17.09 -9.72 0.51
N HIS A 150 15.89 -9.82 1.06
CA HIS A 150 15.42 -11.06 1.70
C HIS A 150 14.71 -11.95 0.69
N ALA A 151 13.69 -11.39 0.05
CA ALA A 151 12.90 -12.08 -0.96
C ALA A 151 12.52 -11.10 -2.07
N GLN A 152 12.18 -11.63 -3.24
CA GLN A 152 11.72 -10.85 -4.38
C GLN A 152 10.40 -11.41 -4.88
N ILE A 153 9.45 -10.52 -5.11
CA ILE A 153 8.21 -10.82 -5.84
C ILE A 153 8.40 -10.36 -7.28
N SER A 154 8.02 -11.21 -8.23
CA SER A 154 8.04 -10.92 -9.67
C SER A 154 6.75 -11.41 -10.32
N GLU A 155 6.51 -10.99 -11.55
CA GLU A 155 5.32 -11.39 -12.31
C GLU A 155 5.73 -11.89 -13.69
N GLU A 156 5.13 -12.99 -14.14
CA GLU A 156 5.28 -13.54 -15.48
C GLU A 156 3.89 -13.93 -16.00
N ASN A 157 3.48 -13.40 -17.16
CA ASN A 157 2.17 -13.66 -17.76
C ASN A 157 0.98 -13.45 -16.81
N GLY A 158 1.06 -12.44 -15.93
CA GLY A 158 0.02 -12.11 -14.94
C GLY A 158 0.01 -13.00 -13.69
N GLN A 159 0.92 -13.98 -13.59
CA GLN A 159 1.10 -14.81 -12.39
C GLN A 159 2.23 -14.26 -11.53
N LEU A 160 1.98 -14.12 -10.23
CA LEU A 160 2.99 -13.71 -9.26
C LEU A 160 3.85 -14.90 -8.82
N PHE A 161 5.13 -14.62 -8.61
CA PHE A 161 6.14 -15.54 -8.11
C PHE A 161 6.95 -14.89 -7.00
N ILE A 162 7.38 -15.68 -6.03
CA ILE A 162 8.34 -15.29 -5.01
C ILE A 162 9.60 -16.13 -5.10
N GLN A 163 10.74 -15.51 -4.80
CA GLN A 163 12.05 -16.13 -4.75
C GLN A 163 12.79 -15.65 -3.50
N SER A 164 13.45 -16.56 -2.78
CA SER A 164 14.39 -16.15 -1.73
C SER A 164 15.68 -15.61 -2.35
N LEU A 165 16.13 -14.44 -1.87
CA LEU A 165 17.38 -13.80 -2.28
C LEU A 165 18.46 -13.90 -1.19
N SER A 166 18.17 -14.53 -0.06
CA SER A 166 19.11 -14.63 1.05
C SER A 166 19.17 -16.03 1.66
N PRO A 167 20.25 -16.35 2.40
CA PRO A 167 20.34 -17.62 3.13
C PRO A 167 19.34 -17.75 4.27
N ASN A 168 18.76 -16.64 4.75
CA ASN A 168 17.73 -16.68 5.78
C ASN A 168 16.45 -17.27 5.19
N THR A 169 15.86 -18.19 5.94
CA THR A 169 14.70 -18.95 5.49
C THR A 169 13.49 -18.03 5.28
N THR A 170 12.82 -18.23 4.15
CA THR A 170 11.51 -17.67 3.85
C THR A 170 10.55 -18.83 3.63
N THR A 171 9.38 -18.78 4.27
CA THR A 171 8.35 -19.79 4.15
C THR A 171 7.09 -19.16 3.55
N ILE A 172 6.42 -19.84 2.63
CA ILE A 172 5.06 -19.50 2.19
C ILE A 172 4.11 -20.40 2.94
N THR A 173 3.04 -19.84 3.51
CA THR A 173 1.91 -20.59 4.05
C THR A 173 0.67 -20.26 3.24
N ASP A 174 -0.01 -21.26 2.69
CA ASP A 174 -1.23 -21.07 1.93
C ASP A 174 -2.45 -20.78 2.85
N ARG A 175 -3.60 -20.51 2.24
CA ARG A 175 -4.85 -20.22 2.98
C ARG A 175 -5.37 -21.41 3.81
N GLN A 176 -4.93 -22.63 3.49
CA GLN A 176 -5.27 -23.86 4.20
C GLN A 176 -4.29 -24.17 5.33
N GLY A 177 -3.22 -23.37 5.48
CA GLY A 177 -2.19 -23.53 6.50
C GLY A 177 -1.07 -24.47 6.10
N ALA A 178 -0.98 -24.91 4.84
CA ALA A 178 0.15 -25.70 4.38
C ALA A 178 1.35 -24.79 4.12
N SER A 179 2.51 -25.15 4.69
CA SER A 179 3.73 -24.35 4.60
C SER A 179 4.77 -24.98 3.69
N LYS A 180 5.46 -24.14 2.91
CA LYS A 180 6.57 -24.52 2.03
C LYS A 180 7.71 -23.52 2.18
N THR A 181 8.89 -24.02 2.54
CA THR A 181 10.12 -23.23 2.54
C THR A 181 10.62 -22.97 1.12
N LEU A 182 11.07 -21.75 0.86
CA LEU A 182 11.70 -21.38 -0.42
C LEU A 182 13.12 -21.94 -0.50
N ASP A 183 13.42 -22.56 -1.64
CA ASP A 183 14.70 -23.20 -1.98
C ASP A 183 15.59 -22.31 -2.87
N GLY A 184 15.24 -21.03 -3.02
CA GLY A 184 15.89 -20.09 -3.92
C GLY A 184 15.42 -20.15 -5.37
N ASN A 185 14.57 -21.11 -5.74
CA ASN A 185 13.87 -21.10 -7.03
C ASN A 185 12.61 -20.23 -6.94
N LYS A 186 12.11 -19.78 -8.10
CA LYS A 186 10.81 -19.09 -8.18
C LYS A 186 9.70 -20.06 -7.81
N GLN A 187 8.86 -19.66 -6.87
CA GLN A 187 7.67 -20.40 -6.46
C GLN A 187 6.43 -19.56 -6.77
N PRO A 188 5.34 -20.15 -7.30
CA PRO A 188 4.08 -19.44 -7.48
C PRO A 188 3.59 -18.85 -6.16
N LEU A 189 3.08 -17.62 -6.21
CA LEU A 189 2.49 -16.94 -5.07
C LEU A 189 1.04 -16.58 -5.42
N HIS A 190 0.10 -17.02 -4.59
CA HIS A 190 -1.33 -16.83 -4.81
C HIS A 190 -1.92 -15.79 -3.86
N PRO A 191 -2.97 -15.05 -4.26
CA PRO A 191 -3.63 -14.12 -3.36
C PRO A 191 -4.03 -14.83 -2.06
N GLY A 192 -3.79 -14.22 -0.91
CA GLY A 192 -4.08 -14.75 0.42
C GLY A 192 -3.02 -15.69 0.99
N ASP A 193 -1.97 -16.04 0.24
CA ASP A 193 -0.78 -16.69 0.80
C ASP A 193 -0.06 -15.73 1.77
N THR A 194 0.55 -16.27 2.81
CA THR A 194 1.37 -15.54 3.78
C THR A 194 2.84 -15.86 3.58
N ILE A 195 3.67 -14.82 3.40
CA ILE A 195 5.13 -14.91 3.33
C ILE A 195 5.67 -14.69 4.74
N VAL A 196 6.35 -15.69 5.30
CA VAL A 196 6.98 -15.63 6.61
C VAL A 196 8.49 -15.50 6.46
N LEU A 197 9.05 -14.47 7.10
CA LEU A 197 10.49 -14.23 7.17
C LEU A 197 11.04 -14.83 8.48
N ASP A 198 11.36 -16.12 8.47
CA ASP A 198 11.49 -16.98 9.66
C ASP A 198 12.43 -16.41 10.75
N ALA A 199 13.59 -15.85 10.39
CA ALA A 199 14.51 -15.31 11.40
C ALA A 199 13.92 -14.11 12.18
N SER A 200 13.04 -13.35 11.54
CA SER A 200 12.37 -12.16 12.10
C SER A 200 10.94 -12.44 12.59
N GLN A 201 10.35 -13.57 12.20
CA GLN A 201 8.94 -13.91 12.45
C GLN A 201 7.95 -12.87 11.92
N ILE A 202 8.34 -12.11 10.89
CA ILE A 202 7.47 -11.17 10.20
C ILE A 202 6.63 -11.95 9.20
N SER A 203 5.31 -11.78 9.25
CA SER A 203 4.35 -12.43 8.35
C SER A 203 3.69 -11.39 7.45
N LEU A 204 3.78 -11.59 6.14
CA LEU A 204 3.27 -10.68 5.11
C LEU A 204 2.23 -11.41 4.26
N LYS A 205 0.95 -11.10 4.46
CA LYS A 205 -0.14 -11.66 3.67
C LYS A 205 -0.26 -10.97 2.32
N LEU A 206 -0.28 -11.74 1.24
CA LEU A 206 -0.49 -11.24 -0.12
C LEU A 206 -1.97 -10.90 -0.35
N ILE A 207 -2.23 -9.70 -0.85
CA ILE A 207 -3.54 -9.26 -1.31
C ILE A 207 -3.40 -8.81 -2.76
N VAL A 208 -4.25 -9.33 -3.64
CA VAL A 208 -4.32 -8.92 -5.04
C VAL A 208 -5.73 -8.45 -5.34
N ARG A 209 -5.84 -7.24 -5.89
CA ARG A 209 -7.10 -6.67 -6.35
C ARG A 209 -7.12 -6.63 -7.86
N GLU A 210 -8.25 -7.06 -8.42
CA GLU A 210 -8.55 -6.74 -9.80
C GLU A 210 -8.80 -5.24 -9.88
N GLN A 211 -8.07 -4.55 -10.77
CA GLN A 211 -8.47 -3.19 -11.11
C GLN A 211 -9.81 -3.32 -11.83
N GLU A 212 -10.89 -2.79 -11.24
CA GLU A 212 -12.12 -2.57 -12.01
C GLU A 212 -11.72 -1.71 -13.20
N GLY A 213 -11.84 -2.27 -14.40
CA GLY A 213 -11.31 -1.68 -15.62
C GLY A 213 -11.70 -0.20 -15.71
N GLY A 214 -10.68 0.66 -15.76
CA GLY A 214 -10.85 2.01 -16.27
C GLY A 214 -11.25 1.89 -17.73
N GLY A 215 -12.56 1.93 -18.00
CA GLY A 215 -13.10 2.24 -19.33
C GLY A 215 -12.76 3.66 -19.75
#